data_AF-A0A222E115-F1
#
_entry.id   AF-A0A222E115-F1
#
_cell.length_a   1.000
_cell.length_b   1.000
_cell.length_c   1.000
_cell.angle_alpha   90.00
_cell.angle_beta   90.00
_cell.angle_gamma   90.00
#
_symmetry.space_group_name_H-M   'P 1'
#
loop_
_entity.id
_entity.type
_entity.pdbx_description
1 polymer ?
#
loop_
_entity_poly.entity_id
_entity_poly.type
_entity_poly.pdbx_seq_one_letter_code
_entity_poly.pdbx_strand_id
1 'polypeptide(L)' 'MSIQQIRSGIADTFVARPVLAIVLNLVIAFAGFAAPNGVEVREMPNVDQPVLSVTVTWDGTALETVDAEVTAVIEDVLG' A
#
# COMPACT_ATOMS: atom_id res chain seq x y z
N MET A 1 -2.75 27.78 -42.66
CA MET A 1 -1.82 27.97 -41.53
C MET A 1 -2.63 27.90 -40.25
N SER A 2 -2.88 26.70 -39.73
CA SER A 2 -3.65 26.50 -38.49
C SER A 2 -2.74 26.80 -37.31
N ILE A 3 -3.06 27.85 -36.57
CA ILE A 3 -2.33 28.23 -35.36
C ILE A 3 -2.61 27.16 -34.31
N GLN A 4 -1.57 26.42 -33.92
CA GLN A 4 -1.60 25.48 -32.81
C GLN A 4 -2.04 26.23 -31.56
N GLN A 5 -3.22 25.89 -31.05
CA GLN A 5 -3.74 26.38 -29.78
C GLN A 5 -2.78 25.91 -28.68
N ILE A 6 -1.94 26.80 -28.16
CA ILE A 6 -1.09 26.52 -27.00
C ILE A 6 -2.05 26.22 -25.84
N ARG A 7 -2.22 24.93 -25.53
CA ARG A 7 -2.96 24.50 -24.35
C ARG A 7 -2.18 25.01 -23.15
N SER A 8 -2.69 26.01 -22.44
CA SER A 8 -2.00 26.46 -21.23
C SER A 8 -2.03 25.34 -20.20
N GLY A 9 -0.87 24.85 -19.81
CA GLY A 9 -0.71 23.80 -18.82
C GLY A 9 -0.73 24.36 -17.39
N ILE A 10 -0.85 23.47 -16.40
CA ILE A 10 -0.72 23.86 -14.98
C ILE A 10 0.61 24.56 -14.69
N ALA A 11 1.68 24.17 -15.41
CA ALA A 11 3.00 24.80 -15.31
C ALA A 11 2.97 26.29 -15.68
N ASP A 12 2.18 26.69 -16.68
CA ASP A 12 2.11 28.09 -17.14
C ASP A 12 1.56 29.02 -16.05
N THR A 13 0.72 28.49 -15.16
CA THR A 13 0.21 29.24 -14.00
C THR A 13 1.33 29.57 -13.00
N PHE A 14 2.26 28.63 -12.78
CA PHE A 14 3.41 28.83 -11.90
C PHE A 14 4.47 29.75 -12.54
N VAL A 15 4.67 29.66 -13.85
CA VAL A 15 5.58 30.57 -14.59
C VAL A 15 5.04 32.00 -14.60
N ALA A 16 3.75 32.20 -14.83
CA ALA A 16 3.12 33.52 -14.83
C ALA A 16 3.06 34.16 -13.42
N ARG A 17 3.15 33.37 -12.35
CA ARG A 17 3.06 33.82 -10.95
C ARG A 17 4.21 33.25 -10.11
N PRO A 18 5.44 33.77 -10.27
CA PRO A 18 6.64 33.20 -9.64
C PRO A 18 6.57 33.19 -8.10
N VAL A 19 5.90 34.17 -7.49
CA VAL A 19 5.72 34.22 -6.03
C VAL A 19 4.94 33.02 -5.51
N LEU A 20 3.88 32.60 -6.22
CA LEU A 20 3.09 31.43 -5.83
C LEU A 20 3.92 30.15 -5.90
N ALA A 21 4.75 30.00 -6.94
CA ALA A 21 5.65 28.87 -7.09
C ALA A 21 6.68 28.80 -5.95
N ILE A 22 7.25 29.94 -5.56
CA ILE A 22 8.20 30.03 -4.44
C ILE A 22 7.51 29.70 -3.11
N VAL A 23 6.35 30.28 -2.83
CA VAL A 23 5.60 30.03 -1.60
C VAL A 23 5.24 28.55 -1.47
N LEU A 24 4.74 27.92 -2.55
CA LEU A 24 4.38 26.51 -2.52
C LEU A 24 5.60 25.62 -2.26
N ASN A 25 6.74 25.91 -2.90
CA ASN A 25 7.99 25.20 -2.62
C ASN A 25 8.44 25.37 -1.17
N LEU A 26 8.34 26.59 -0.62
CA LEU A 26 8.70 26.85 0.78
C LEU A 26 7.77 26.12 1.74
N VAL A 27 6.45 26.10 1.50
CA VAL A 27 5.49 25.33 2.31
C VAL A 27 5.85 23.84 2.31
N ILE A 28 6.13 23.26 1.14
CA ILE A 28 6.54 21.85 1.01
C ILE A 28 7.86 21.60 1.75
N ALA A 29 8.85 22.48 1.59
CA ALA A 29 10.15 22.35 2.24
C ALA A 29 10.03 22.42 3.78
N PHE A 30 9.25 23.36 4.31
CA PHE A 30 9.00 23.45 5.76
C PHE A 30 8.20 22.27 6.28
N ALA A 31 7.18 21.81 5.56
CA ALA A 31 6.43 20.61 5.93
C ALA A 31 7.33 19.37 5.96
N GLY A 32 8.20 19.22 4.95
CA GLY A 32 9.20 18.14 4.90
C GLY A 32 10.23 18.24 6.01
N PHE A 33 10.68 19.45 6.35
CA PHE A 33 11.63 19.67 7.45
C PHE A 33 11.00 19.36 8.83
N ALA A 34 9.70 19.63 9.00
CA ALA A 34 8.98 19.32 10.22
C ALA A 34 8.62 17.83 10.36
N ALA A 35 8.52 17.10 9.24
CA ALA A 35 8.03 15.71 9.20
C ALA A 35 8.79 14.73 10.13
N PRO A 36 10.14 14.74 10.24
CA PRO A 36 10.86 13.80 11.10
C PRO A 36 10.49 13.91 12.58
N ASN A 37 10.07 15.09 13.04
CA ASN A 37 9.69 15.32 14.44
C ASN A 37 8.24 14.92 14.74
N GLY A 38 7.41 14.77 13.71
CA GLY A 38 5.98 14.46 13.85
C GLY A 38 5.62 12.99 13.60
N VAL A 39 6.56 12.18 13.11
CA VAL A 39 6.35 10.76 12.87
C VAL A 39 6.84 9.96 14.07
N GLU A 40 5.93 9.21 14.69
CA GLU A 40 6.28 8.24 15.72
C GLU A 40 7.13 7.12 15.12
N VAL A 41 8.31 6.89 15.70
CA VAL A 41 9.13 5.73 15.35
C VAL A 41 8.48 4.50 15.97
N ARG A 42 7.97 3.61 15.13
CA ARG A 42 7.43 2.31 15.54
C ARG A 42 8.52 1.26 15.36
N GLU A 43 9.04 0.73 16.47
CA GLU A 43 10.08 -0.31 16.47
C GLU A 43 9.59 -1.62 15.85
N MET A 44 8.28 -1.86 15.95
CA MET A 44 7.62 -3.03 15.39
C MET A 44 6.65 -2.57 14.31
N PRO A 45 6.71 -3.13 13.09
CA PRO A 45 5.67 -2.92 12.09
C PRO A 45 4.34 -3.42 12.66
N ASN A 46 3.24 -2.74 12.33
CA ASN A 46 1.91 -3.27 12.63
C ASN A 46 1.67 -4.49 11.76
N VAL A 47 2.06 -5.66 12.25
CA VAL A 47 1.83 -6.95 11.58
C VAL A 47 0.58 -7.57 12.15
N ASP A 48 -0.52 -7.37 11.45
CA ASP A 48 -1.69 -8.23 11.64
C ASP A 48 -1.31 -9.60 11.05
N GLN A 49 -1.05 -10.59 11.90
CA GLN A 49 -0.83 -11.97 11.46
C GLN A 49 -2.19 -12.60 11.15
N PRO A 50 -2.51 -12.87 9.87
CA PRO A 50 -3.78 -13.48 9.54
C PRO A 50 -3.80 -14.93 10.08
N VAL A 51 -4.73 -15.22 10.99
CA VAL A 51 -4.95 -16.58 11.50
C VAL A 51 -6.12 -17.18 10.72
N LEU A 52 -5.87 -18.22 9.91
CA LEU A 52 -6.89 -18.99 9.21
C LEU A 52 -7.12 -20.30 9.95
N SER A 53 -8.35 -20.56 10.41
CA SER A 53 -8.73 -21.84 11.01
C SER A 53 -9.59 -22.62 10.04
N VAL A 54 -9.11 -23.80 9.65
CA VAL A 54 -9.83 -24.73 8.78
C VAL A 54 -10.22 -25.95 9.62
N THR A 55 -11.52 -26.25 9.65
CA THR A 55 -12.05 -27.44 10.33
C THR A 55 -12.69 -28.33 9.27
N VAL A 56 -12.26 -29.58 9.21
CA VAL A 56 -12.87 -30.61 8.35
C VAL A 56 -13.39 -31.73 9.23
N THR A 57 -14.64 -32.14 8.99
CA THR A 57 -15.28 -33.29 9.63
C THR A 57 -15.53 -34.37 8.59
N TRP A 58 -14.96 -35.55 8.81
CA TRP A 58 -15.19 -36.73 7.99
C TRP A 58 -15.46 -37.94 8.88
N ASP A 59 -16.72 -38.38 8.91
CA ASP A 59 -17.17 -39.51 9.72
C ASP A 59 -16.85 -40.85 9.06
N GLY A 60 -16.44 -41.83 9.88
CA GLY A 60 -16.27 -43.23 9.45
C GLY A 60 -14.94 -43.57 8.79
N THR A 61 -13.96 -42.66 8.82
CA THR A 61 -12.63 -42.84 8.19
C THR A 61 -11.53 -42.93 9.24
N ALA A 62 -10.44 -43.65 8.93
CA ALA A 62 -9.25 -43.70 9.76
C ALA A 62 -8.49 -42.36 9.73
N LEU A 63 -7.88 -41.98 10.85
CA LEU A 63 -7.13 -40.72 10.96
C LEU A 63 -5.99 -40.61 9.94
N GLU A 64 -5.35 -41.72 9.58
CA GLU A 64 -4.28 -41.74 8.57
C GLU A 64 -4.78 -41.35 7.17
N THR A 65 -6.01 -41.73 6.83
CA THR A 65 -6.60 -41.46 5.52
C THR A 65 -7.03 -40.00 5.42
N VAL A 66 -7.55 -39.41 6.50
CA VAL A 66 -7.89 -37.98 6.54
C VAL A 66 -6.64 -37.13 6.37
N ASP A 67 -5.53 -37.52 7.00
CA ASP A 67 -4.25 -36.81 6.87
C ASP A 67 -3.71 -36.88 5.43
N ALA A 68 -3.67 -38.08 4.85
CA ALA A 68 -3.13 -38.32 3.53
C ALA A 68 -3.97 -37.75 2.37
N GLU A 69 -5.30 -37.75 2.49
CA GLU A 69 -6.18 -37.32 1.40
C GLU A 69 -6.72 -35.89 1.56
N VAL A 70 -6.89 -35.39 2.79
CA VAL A 70 -7.51 -34.09 3.04
C VAL A 70 -6.50 -33.08 3.55
N THR A 71 -5.79 -33.38 4.64
CA THR A 71 -4.80 -32.44 5.20
C THR A 71 -3.69 -32.15 4.20
N ALA A 72 -3.12 -33.19 3.57
CA ALA A 72 -2.06 -33.04 2.58
C ALA A 72 -2.46 -32.15 1.39
N VAL A 73 -3.70 -32.27 0.90
CA VAL A 73 -4.20 -31.42 -0.21
C VAL A 73 -4.38 -29.97 0.25
N ILE A 74 -4.87 -29.76 1.47
CA ILE A 74 -5.03 -28.42 2.03
C ILE A 74 -3.67 -27.75 2.27
N GLU A 75 -2.68 -28.49 2.76
CA GLU A 75 -1.31 -28.01 2.95
C GLU A 75 -0.62 -27.69 1.62
N ASP A 76 -0.80 -28.51 0.57
CA ASP A 76 -0.25 -28.28 -0.77
C ASP A 76 -0.76 -26.99 -1.42
N VAL A 77 -2.00 -26.58 -1.10
CA VAL A 77 -2.60 -25.34 -1.62
C VAL A 77 -2.24 -24.12 -0.78
N LEU A 78 -1.95 -24.28 0.51
CA LEU A 78 -1.67 -23.19 1.44
C LEU A 78 -0.16 -22.92 1.66
N GLY A 79 0.72 -23.88 1.36
CA GLY A 79 2.17 -23.76 1.40
C GLY A 79 2.76 -23.00 0.22
#